data_AF-A0A1M6BCB5-F1
#
_entry.id   AF-A0A1M6BCB5-F1
#
_cell.length_a   1.000
_cell.length_b   1.000
_cell.length_c   1.000
_cell.angle_alpha   90.00
_cell.angle_beta   90.00
_cell.angle_gamma   90.00
#
_symmetry.space_group_name_H-M   'P 1'
#
loop_
_entity.id
_entity.type
_entity.pdbx_description
1 polymer ?
#
loop_
_entity_poly.entity_id
_entity_poly.type
_entity_poly.pdbx_seq_one_letter_code
_entity_poly.pdbx_strand_id
1 'polypeptide(L)'
;MVILDRKGFSGIVKHILDLIFLGGIGIFLSLPFALKWYLGLMYTRTSENYNFLLGFLFITGILALVVVNEIRKLLKNLNKRNPFIINNVQSLNRIAVSCLLIAACYVIKIIFYNSFLTIIVTMVFIITGFFSIILAEVFRQAVLVKEENDLTI
;
A
#
# COMPACT_ATOMS: atom_id res chain seq x y z
N MET A 1 -19.20 -1.95 -21.66
CA MET A 1 -19.25 -1.79 -20.19
C MET A 1 -18.56 -0.49 -19.82
N VAL A 2 -19.26 0.46 -19.20
CA VAL A 2 -18.63 1.71 -18.73
C VAL A 2 -17.87 1.40 -17.44
N ILE A 3 -16.57 1.13 -17.54
CA ILE A 3 -15.69 0.75 -16.41
C ILE A 3 -15.51 1.93 -15.43
N LEU A 4 -15.68 3.16 -15.92
CA LEU A 4 -15.42 4.45 -15.25
C LEU A 4 -16.69 5.18 -14.79
N ASP A 5 -17.74 4.46 -14.41
CA ASP A 5 -18.93 5.08 -13.81
C ASP A 5 -18.94 4.98 -12.29
N ARG A 6 -19.46 6.02 -11.62
CA ARG A 6 -19.53 6.13 -10.15
C ARG A 6 -20.46 5.07 -9.56
N LYS A 7 -21.43 4.57 -10.34
CA LYS A 7 -22.29 3.42 -10.03
C LYS A 7 -21.79 2.10 -10.66
N GLY A 8 -20.65 2.13 -11.37
CA GLY A 8 -20.02 0.99 -12.03
C GLY A 8 -18.91 0.34 -11.19
N PHE A 9 -18.02 -0.39 -11.87
CA PHE A 9 -16.95 -1.21 -11.26
C PHE A 9 -16.02 -0.41 -10.33
N SER A 10 -15.64 0.80 -10.73
CA SER A 10 -14.76 1.67 -9.93
C SER A 10 -15.39 2.12 -8.59
N GLY A 11 -16.73 2.18 -8.51
CA GLY A 11 -17.43 2.43 -7.25
C GLY A 11 -17.35 1.25 -6.28
N ILE A 12 -17.50 0.03 -6.78
CA ILE A 12 -17.41 -1.21 -6.00
C ILE A 12 -15.99 -1.38 -5.45
N VAL A 13 -14.97 -1.23 -6.30
CA VAL A 13 -13.56 -1.33 -5.89
C VAL A 13 -13.25 -0.31 -4.78
N LYS A 14 -13.79 0.90 -4.87
CA LYS A 14 -13.61 1.92 -3.83
C LYS A 14 -14.24 1.49 -2.51
N HIS A 15 -15.46 0.93 -2.50
CA HIS A 15 -16.08 0.43 -1.28
C HIS A 15 -15.29 -0.71 -0.64
N ILE A 16 -14.77 -1.64 -1.46
CA ILE A 16 -13.90 -2.71 -0.97
C ILE A 16 -12.65 -2.12 -0.34
N LEU A 17 -12.03 -1.11 -0.97
CA LEU A 17 -10.83 -0.49 -0.43
C LEU A 17 -11.09 0.31 0.85
N ASP A 18 -12.26 0.94 0.98
CA ASP A 18 -12.71 1.58 2.21
C ASP A 18 -12.88 0.55 3.35
N LEU A 19 -13.43 -0.64 3.05
CA LEU A 19 -13.54 -1.75 3.99
C LEU A 19 -12.17 -2.32 4.39
N ILE A 20 -11.26 -2.51 3.43
CA ILE A 20 -9.87 -2.96 3.69
C ILE A 20 -9.16 -1.96 4.59
N PHE A 21 -9.35 -0.65 4.36
CA PHE A 21 -8.74 0.38 5.19
C PHE A 21 -9.30 0.38 6.61
N LEU A 22 -10.63 0.29 6.76
CA LEU A 22 -11.27 0.23 8.08
C LEU A 22 -10.89 -1.05 8.84
N GLY A 23 -10.89 -2.19 8.16
CA GLY A 23 -10.43 -3.47 8.71
C GLY A 23 -8.95 -3.43 9.08
N GLY A 24 -8.11 -2.81 8.26
CA GLY A 24 -6.69 -2.61 8.53
C GLY A 24 -6.44 -1.79 9.81
N ILE A 25 -7.22 -0.71 10.03
CA ILE A 25 -7.18 0.06 11.28
C ILE A 25 -7.60 -0.82 12.47
N GLY A 26 -8.68 -1.59 12.32
CA GLY A 26 -9.13 -2.52 13.36
C GLY A 26 -8.05 -3.53 13.75
N ILE A 27 -7.41 -4.17 12.76
CA ILE A 27 -6.29 -5.09 12.96
C ILE A 27 -5.14 -4.38 13.66
N PHE A 28 -4.77 -3.18 13.19
CA PHE A 28 -3.66 -2.39 13.74
C PHE A 28 -3.88 -2.02 15.22
N LEU A 29 -5.10 -1.65 15.60
CA LEU A 29 -5.45 -1.36 17.00
C LEU A 29 -5.48 -2.63 17.87
N SER A 30 -5.94 -3.74 17.31
CA SER A 30 -5.98 -5.04 18.01
C SER A 30 -4.62 -5.76 18.07
N LEU A 31 -3.62 -5.27 17.33
CA LEU A 31 -2.32 -5.89 17.14
C LEU A 31 -1.59 -6.32 18.44
N PRO A 32 -1.51 -5.51 19.51
CA PRO A 32 -0.82 -5.92 20.74
C PRO A 32 -1.51 -7.10 21.42
N PHE A 33 -2.84 -7.14 21.39
CA PHE A 33 -3.63 -8.22 21.96
C PHE A 33 -3.57 -9.47 21.09
N ALA A 34 -3.75 -9.32 19.78
CA ALA A 34 -3.71 -10.39 18.80
C ALA A 34 -2.34 -11.10 18.79
N LEU A 35 -1.25 -10.32 18.86
CA LEU A 35 0.10 -10.88 18.86
C LEU A 35 0.40 -11.63 20.17
N LYS A 36 -0.04 -11.10 21.30
CA LYS A 36 0.09 -11.76 22.61
C LYS A 36 -0.70 -13.08 22.65
N TRP A 37 -1.90 -13.09 22.11
CA TRP A 37 -2.73 -14.29 21.96
C TRP A 37 -2.07 -15.34 21.06
N TYR A 38 -1.55 -14.92 19.89
CA TYR A 38 -0.87 -15.81 18.94
C TYR A 38 0.38 -16.47 19.53
N LEU A 39 1.26 -15.69 20.19
CA LEU A 39 2.45 -16.23 20.84
C LEU A 39 2.11 -17.12 22.04
N GLY A 40 1.04 -16.80 22.78
CA GLY A 40 0.55 -17.64 23.88
C GLY A 40 0.11 -19.03 23.43
N LEU A 41 -0.47 -19.15 22.23
CA LEU A 41 -0.83 -20.44 21.62
C LEU A 41 0.38 -21.25 21.12
N MET A 42 1.48 -20.57 20.80
CA MET A 42 2.67 -21.15 20.14
C MET A 42 3.85 -21.33 21.09
N TYR A 43 3.58 -21.55 22.39
CA TYR A 43 4.49 -21.49 23.56
C TYR A 43 5.86 -22.21 23.44
N THR A 44 6.13 -22.97 22.38
CA THR A 44 7.34 -23.79 22.24
C THR A 44 8.15 -23.61 20.94
N ARG A 45 7.79 -22.73 19.99
CA ARG A 45 8.41 -22.81 18.64
C ARG A 45 8.92 -21.53 17.97
N THR A 46 8.77 -20.36 18.58
CA THR A 46 9.17 -19.10 17.93
C THR A 46 10.29 -18.42 18.70
N SER A 47 11.48 -18.31 18.10
CA SER A 47 12.63 -17.57 18.64
C SER A 47 12.55 -16.04 18.39
N GLU A 48 11.46 -15.58 17.77
CA GLU A 48 11.26 -14.15 17.50
C GLU A 48 10.89 -13.40 18.78
N ASN A 49 11.63 -12.33 19.07
CA ASN A 49 11.36 -11.48 20.22
C ASN A 49 10.02 -10.75 20.04
N TYR A 50 9.09 -10.89 21.01
CA TYR A 50 7.78 -10.23 20.99
C TYR A 50 7.90 -8.72 20.72
N ASN A 51 8.79 -8.02 21.44
CA ASN A 51 8.97 -6.58 21.31
C ASN A 51 9.47 -6.18 19.92
N PHE A 52 10.35 -6.99 19.32
CA PHE A 52 10.84 -6.77 17.97
C PHE A 52 9.73 -6.94 16.94
N LEU A 53 8.97 -8.05 17.02
CA LEU A 53 7.88 -8.34 16.10
C LEU A 53 6.75 -7.32 16.22
N LEU A 54 6.41 -6.91 17.44
CA LEU A 54 5.40 -5.89 17.70
C LEU A 54 5.81 -4.55 17.06
N GLY A 55 7.02 -4.06 17.35
CA GLY A 55 7.54 -2.82 16.77
C GLY A 55 7.61 -2.88 15.24
N PHE A 56 8.09 -3.99 14.70
CA PHE A 56 8.15 -4.23 13.26
C PHE A 56 6.78 -4.18 12.59
N LEU A 57 5.77 -4.85 13.15
CA LEU A 57 4.40 -4.86 12.63
C LEU A 57 3.72 -3.50 12.77
N PHE A 58 4.03 -2.71 13.80
CA PHE A 58 3.55 -1.34 13.92
C PHE A 58 4.12 -0.45 12.80
N ILE A 59 5.44 -0.49 12.55
CA ILE A 59 6.07 0.32 11.51
C ILE A 59 5.53 -0.06 10.13
N THR A 60 5.58 -1.35 9.80
CA THR A 60 5.10 -1.85 8.49
C THR A 60 3.59 -1.70 8.33
N GLY A 61 2.81 -1.83 9.40
CA GLY A 61 1.38 -1.60 9.42
C GLY A 61 0.99 -0.16 9.10
N ILE A 62 1.71 0.84 9.66
CA ILE A 62 1.49 2.26 9.33
C ILE A 62 1.76 2.49 7.84
N LEU A 63 2.89 1.99 7.33
CA LEU A 63 3.24 2.12 5.92
C LEU A 63 2.19 1.46 5.00
N ALA A 64 1.67 0.29 5.38
CA ALA A 64 0.61 -0.38 4.63
C ALA A 64 -0.70 0.43 4.62
N LEU A 65 -1.08 1.04 5.76
CA LEU A 65 -2.23 1.95 5.82
C LEU A 65 -2.03 3.18 4.92
N VAL A 66 -0.82 3.74 4.88
CA VAL A 66 -0.48 4.84 3.96
C VAL A 66 -0.68 4.40 2.51
N VAL A 67 -0.17 3.23 2.11
CA VAL A 67 -0.35 2.70 0.75
C VAL A 67 -1.84 2.59 0.39
N VAL A 68 -2.65 1.97 1.24
CA VAL A 68 -4.09 1.82 1.00
C VAL A 68 -4.76 3.18 0.87
N ASN A 69 -4.42 4.15 1.73
CA ASN A 69 -4.98 5.50 1.67
C ASN A 69 -4.63 6.24 0.37
N GLU A 70 -3.40 6.09 -0.14
CA GLU A 70 -3.01 6.69 -1.42
C GLU A 70 -3.76 6.04 -2.59
N ILE A 71 -3.96 4.72 -2.58
CA ILE A 71 -4.80 4.04 -3.59
C ILE A 71 -6.25 4.54 -3.54
N ARG A 72 -6.80 4.79 -2.34
CA ARG A 72 -8.14 5.39 -2.18
C ARG A 72 -8.21 6.79 -2.80
N LYS A 73 -7.17 7.60 -2.65
CA LYS A 73 -7.10 8.93 -3.29
C LYS A 73 -7.06 8.81 -4.82
N LEU A 74 -6.26 7.89 -5.35
CA LEU A 74 -6.19 7.62 -6.80
C LEU A 74 -7.57 7.25 -7.37
N LEU A 75 -8.25 6.27 -6.76
CA LEU A 75 -9.60 5.87 -7.18
C LEU A 75 -10.65 6.98 -7.02
N LYS A 76 -10.53 7.81 -5.98
CA LYS A 76 -11.41 8.97 -5.79
C LYS A 76 -11.25 9.98 -6.93
N ASN A 77 -10.04 10.23 -7.40
CA ASN A 77 -9.76 11.17 -8.49
C ASN A 77 -10.14 10.57 -9.86
N LEU A 78 -9.92 9.26 -10.05
CA LEU A 78 -10.40 8.52 -11.21
C LEU A 78 -11.92 8.61 -11.35
N ASN A 79 -12.66 8.39 -10.25
CA ASN A 79 -14.12 8.51 -10.20
C ASN A 79 -14.65 9.93 -10.42
N LYS A 80 -13.80 10.96 -10.24
CA LYS A 80 -14.12 12.35 -10.59
C LYS A 80 -13.85 12.65 -12.07
N ARG A 81 -13.52 11.65 -12.89
CA ARG A 81 -13.14 11.76 -14.31
C ARG A 81 -11.93 12.68 -14.55
N ASN A 82 -11.07 12.84 -13.55
CA ASN A 82 -9.84 13.64 -13.68
C ASN A 82 -8.61 12.80 -13.27
N PRO A 83 -8.25 11.76 -14.07
CA PRO A 83 -7.16 10.84 -13.74
C PRO A 83 -5.77 11.45 -13.92
N PHE A 84 -5.62 12.38 -14.86
CA PHE A 84 -4.34 13.02 -15.19
C PHE A 84 -4.25 14.34 -14.43
N ILE A 85 -3.88 14.24 -13.16
CA ILE A 85 -3.55 15.38 -12.29
C ILE A 85 -2.24 15.09 -11.57
N ILE A 86 -1.44 16.13 -11.31
CA ILE A 86 -0.16 15.99 -10.61
C ILE A 86 -0.29 15.33 -9.23
N ASN A 87 -1.42 15.53 -8.55
CA ASN A 87 -1.71 14.89 -7.26
C ASN A 87 -1.73 13.35 -7.34
N ASN A 88 -2.14 12.77 -8.48
CA ASN A 88 -2.11 11.33 -8.69
C ASN A 88 -0.69 10.81 -8.89
N VAL A 89 0.14 11.57 -9.62
CA VAL A 89 1.59 11.28 -9.77
C VAL A 89 2.26 11.23 -8.39
N GLN A 90 2.01 12.25 -7.55
CA GLN A 90 2.54 12.29 -6.19
C GLN A 90 2.03 11.12 -5.33
N SER A 91 0.76 10.73 -5.49
CA SER A 91 0.19 9.59 -4.76
C SER A 91 0.85 8.27 -5.16
N LEU A 92 1.10 8.06 -6.45
CA LEU A 92 1.84 6.90 -6.97
C LEU A 92 3.28 6.87 -6.45
N ASN A 93 3.97 8.01 -6.42
CA ASN A 93 5.30 8.11 -5.82
C ASN A 93 5.30 7.80 -4.32
N ARG A 94 4.29 8.25 -3.56
CA ARG A 94 4.15 7.90 -2.15
C ARG A 94 3.89 6.41 -1.94
N ILE A 95 3.10 5.77 -2.81
CA ILE A 95 2.90 4.32 -2.80
C ILE A 95 4.24 3.61 -3.04
N ALA A 96 4.96 4.02 -4.08
CA ALA A 96 6.26 3.45 -4.41
C ALA A 96 7.25 3.49 -3.23
N VAL A 97 7.45 4.69 -2.65
CA VAL A 97 8.35 4.88 -1.52
C VAL A 97 7.90 4.05 -0.32
N SER A 98 6.59 4.03 -0.01
CA SER A 98 6.07 3.25 1.11
C SER A 98 6.28 1.75 0.90
N CYS A 99 6.04 1.22 -0.30
CA CYS A 99 6.28 -0.18 -0.64
C CYS A 99 7.78 -0.55 -0.55
N LEU A 100 8.67 0.32 -1.02
CA LEU A 100 10.12 0.11 -0.91
C LEU A 100 10.61 0.18 0.54
N LEU A 101 10.06 1.07 1.37
CA LEU A 101 10.35 1.13 2.80
C LEU A 101 9.88 -0.15 3.52
N ILE A 102 8.69 -0.66 3.18
CA ILE A 102 8.21 -1.95 3.68
C ILE A 102 9.19 -3.05 3.26
N ALA A 103 9.55 -3.13 1.98
CA ALA A 103 10.51 -4.12 1.50
C ALA A 103 11.85 -4.05 2.25
N ALA A 104 12.40 -2.86 2.47
CA ALA A 104 13.62 -2.66 3.25
C ALA A 104 13.48 -3.18 4.68
N CYS A 105 12.35 -2.90 5.36
CA CYS A 105 12.07 -3.45 6.68
C CYS A 105 12.06 -4.99 6.66
N TYR A 106 11.41 -5.60 5.68
CA TYR A 106 11.35 -7.06 5.58
C TYR A 106 12.71 -7.68 5.22
N VAL A 107 13.55 -7.03 4.42
CA VAL A 107 14.95 -7.46 4.18
C VAL A 107 15.72 -7.51 5.50
N ILE A 108 15.60 -6.47 6.33
CA ILE A 108 16.21 -6.47 7.68
C ILE A 108 15.66 -7.65 8.49
N LYS A 109 14.34 -7.87 8.49
CA LYS A 109 13.72 -9.02 9.19
C LYS A 109 14.29 -10.36 8.71
N ILE A 110 14.47 -10.56 7.40
CA ILE A 110 14.99 -11.82 6.84
C ILE A 110 16.39 -12.15 7.37
N ILE A 111 17.24 -11.14 7.59
CA ILE A 111 18.60 -11.33 8.13
C ILE A 111 18.57 -11.87 9.56
N PHE A 112 17.64 -11.39 10.40
CA PHE A 112 17.52 -11.82 11.80
C PHE A 112 16.65 -13.09 11.95
N TYR A 113 15.56 -13.17 11.18
CA TYR A 113 14.50 -14.17 11.31
C TYR A 113 14.00 -14.57 9.91
N ASN A 114 14.74 -15.48 9.29
CA ASN A 114 14.43 -15.95 7.95
C ASN A 114 13.15 -16.81 7.93
N SER A 115 12.21 -16.45 7.07
CA SER A 115 11.01 -17.23 6.79
C SER A 115 10.69 -17.18 5.31
N PHE A 116 10.35 -18.33 4.72
CA PHE A 116 10.00 -18.42 3.30
C PHE A 116 8.88 -17.45 2.91
N LEU A 117 7.87 -17.28 3.77
CA LEU A 117 6.78 -16.33 3.56
C LEU A 117 7.29 -14.87 3.50
N THR A 118 8.24 -14.51 4.37
CA THR A 118 8.80 -13.16 4.39
C THR A 118 9.57 -12.82 3.11
N ILE A 119 10.26 -13.80 2.51
CA ILE A 119 10.95 -13.62 1.23
C ILE A 119 9.95 -13.31 0.11
N ILE A 120 8.86 -14.09 0.02
CA ILE A 120 7.81 -13.87 -1.00
C ILE A 120 7.18 -12.49 -0.82
N VAL A 121 6.81 -12.12 0.41
CA VAL A 121 6.21 -10.80 0.70
C VAL A 121 7.16 -9.67 0.31
N THR A 122 8.45 -9.80 0.62
CA THR A 122 9.47 -8.81 0.24
C THR A 122 9.53 -8.61 -1.27
N MET A 123 9.56 -9.71 -2.04
CA MET A 123 9.59 -9.63 -3.51
C MET A 123 8.35 -8.92 -4.07
N VAL A 124 7.16 -9.21 -3.55
CA VAL A 124 5.92 -8.54 -3.99
C VAL A 124 5.97 -7.03 -3.74
N PHE A 125 6.47 -6.60 -2.58
CA PHE A 125 6.61 -5.18 -2.27
C PHE A 125 7.65 -4.47 -3.13
N ILE A 126 8.77 -5.14 -3.45
CA ILE A 126 9.77 -4.61 -4.38
C ILE A 126 9.16 -4.41 -5.77
N ILE A 127 8.50 -5.45 -6.31
CA ILE A 127 7.86 -5.39 -7.63
C ILE A 127 6.81 -4.27 -7.66
N THR A 128 5.95 -4.21 -6.63
CA THR A 128 4.91 -3.20 -6.51
C THR A 128 5.48 -1.79 -6.38
N GLY A 129 6.59 -1.64 -5.64
CA GLY A 129 7.31 -0.38 -5.48
C GLY A 129 7.83 0.13 -6.83
N PHE A 130 8.61 -0.68 -7.55
CA PHE A 130 9.14 -0.31 -8.86
C PHE A 130 8.04 -0.07 -9.90
N PHE A 131 7.02 -0.93 -9.93
CA PHE A 131 5.87 -0.74 -10.81
C PHE A 131 5.17 0.59 -10.56
N SER A 132 5.01 0.99 -9.29
CA SER A 132 4.38 2.27 -8.92
C SER A 132 5.22 3.47 -9.33
N ILE A 133 6.56 3.38 -9.33
CA ILE A 133 7.45 4.44 -9.84
C ILE A 133 7.24 4.60 -11.35
N ILE A 134 7.27 3.50 -12.10
CA ILE A 134 7.07 3.53 -13.55
C ILE A 134 5.71 4.13 -13.89
N LEU A 135 4.66 3.72 -13.15
CA LEU A 135 3.32 4.26 -13.35
C LEU A 135 3.23 5.75 -13.01
N ALA A 136 3.93 6.21 -11.95
CA ALA A 136 3.99 7.63 -11.61
C ALA A 136 4.58 8.44 -12.78
N GLU A 137 5.64 7.95 -13.40
CA GLU A 137 6.30 8.62 -14.52
C GLU A 137 5.42 8.66 -15.78
N VAL A 138 4.76 7.55 -16.11
CA VAL A 138 3.79 7.50 -17.22
C VAL A 138 2.65 8.51 -16.99
N PHE A 139 2.12 8.59 -15.76
CA PHE A 139 1.10 9.58 -15.43
C PHE A 139 1.62 11.00 -15.50
N ARG A 140 2.89 11.25 -15.13
CA ARG A 140 3.53 12.57 -15.21
C ARG A 140 3.59 13.04 -16.67
N GLN A 141 4.03 12.18 -17.57
CA GLN A 141 4.08 12.48 -19.01
C GLN A 141 2.68 12.75 -19.57
N ALA A 142 1.68 11.96 -19.18
CA ALA A 142 0.30 12.18 -19.60
C ALA A 142 -0.29 13.50 -19.08
N VAL A 143 0.08 13.95 -17.88
CA VAL A 143 -0.32 15.26 -17.35
C VAL A 143 0.31 16.39 -18.17
N LEU A 144 1.61 16.30 -18.47
CA LEU A 144 2.32 17.33 -19.25
C LEU A 144 1.71 17.50 -20.64
N VAL A 145 1.45 16.40 -21.35
CA VAL A 145 0.83 16.44 -22.68
C VAL A 145 -0.57 17.08 -22.63
N LYS A 146 -1.32 16.82 -21.56
CA LYS A 146 -2.63 17.44 -21.35
C LYS A 146 -2.52 18.95 -21.10
N GLU A 147 -1.58 19.37 -20.25
CA GLU A 147 -1.34 20.79 -19.93
C GLU A 147 -0.87 21.58 -21.16
N GLU A 148 0.02 21.00 -21.98
CA GLU A 148 0.45 21.63 -23.24
C GLU A 148 -0.73 21.84 -24.20
N ASN A 149 -1.59 20.84 -24.35
CA ASN A 149 -2.77 20.95 -25.21
C ASN A 149 -3.80 21.96 -24.69
N ASP A 150 -3.97 22.08 -23.37
CA ASP A 150 -4.86 23.08 -22.74
C ASP A 150 -4.35 24.52 -22.91
N LEU A 151 -3.02 24.74 -23.06
CA LEU A 151 -2.40 26.06 -23.26
C LEU A 151 -2.44 26.56 -24.71
N THR A 152 -2.73 25.69 -25.68
CA THR A 152 -2.68 26.02 -27.11
C THR A 152 -4.05 26.40 -27.68
N ILE A 153 -5.13 26.29 -26.89
CA ILE A 153 -6.51 26.64 -27.25
C ILE A 153 -6.87 28.04 -26.77
#